data_AF-A0A0D2F1W9-F1
#
_entry.id   AF-A0A0D2F1W9-F1
#
_cell.length_a   1.000
_cell.length_b   1.000
_cell.length_c   1.000
_cell.angle_alpha   90.00
_cell.angle_beta   90.00
_cell.angle_gamma   90.00
#
_symmetry.space_group_name_H-M   'P 1'
#
loop_
_entity.id
_entity.type
_entity.pdbx_description
1 polymer ?
#
loop_
_entity_poly.entity_id
_entity_poly.type
_entity_poly.pdbx_seq_one_letter_code
_entity_poly.pdbx_strand_id
1 'polypeptide(L)'
;MADSANPAAEPRVCVACNKLEVELPTGAGLKRCGRCQKVTYCSKECQTGHWPQHKAGCRRPTTPLPPPHPSLLHYFRQFKTNESKTYEMLIDTFRLRCDDDYAYGCHNHGIYGNDPPVPVFRDFLARAKAAGMLPPWWNEEKEKECERMAMEDDHFNIKFAVEKSDIQEHYKDNMMPMTLRMVAENVYGGGYGVGQRPMPEGYQCQC
;
A
#
# COMPACT_ATOMS: atom_id res chain seq x y z
N MET A 1 -13.45 -27.98 40.57
CA MET A 1 -12.18 -27.32 40.93
C MET A 1 -11.16 -27.64 39.85
N ALA A 2 -10.85 -26.66 39.02
CA ALA A 2 -9.63 -26.55 38.21
C ALA A 2 -9.76 -25.23 37.42
N ASP A 3 -9.19 -24.16 37.99
CA ASP A 3 -9.00 -22.87 37.34
C ASP A 3 -8.01 -23.01 36.18
N SER A 4 -8.46 -22.70 34.97
CA SER A 4 -7.56 -22.47 33.83
C SER A 4 -7.24 -20.98 33.79
N ALA A 5 -6.08 -20.63 34.34
CA ALA A 5 -5.53 -19.29 34.28
C ALA A 5 -5.28 -18.87 32.81
N ASN A 6 -5.96 -17.81 32.39
CA ASN A 6 -5.68 -17.05 31.17
C ASN A 6 -4.32 -16.34 31.35
N PRO A 7 -3.31 -16.51 30.48
CA PRO A 7 -2.06 -15.78 30.63
C PRO A 7 -2.37 -14.29 30.41
N ALA A 8 -2.29 -13.51 31.50
CA ALA A 8 -2.51 -12.07 31.47
C ALA A 8 -1.63 -11.44 30.38
N ALA A 9 -2.27 -10.87 29.36
CA ALA A 9 -1.57 -10.16 28.30
C ALA A 9 -0.73 -9.03 28.93
N GLU A 10 0.57 -9.00 28.63
CA GLU A 10 1.48 -8.00 29.17
C GLU A 10 0.96 -6.59 28.88
N PRO A 11 1.03 -5.67 29.87
CA PRO A 11 0.51 -4.33 29.72
C PRO A 11 1.29 -3.56 28.64
N ARG A 12 0.58 -3.02 27.66
CA ARG A 12 1.19 -2.19 26.61
C ARG A 12 1.56 -0.82 27.18
N VAL A 13 2.83 -0.45 27.03
CA VAL A 13 3.40 0.81 27.54
C VAL A 13 4.07 1.63 26.44
N CYS A 14 4.14 2.94 26.64
CA CYS A 14 4.99 3.81 25.84
C CYS A 14 6.45 3.55 26.20
N VAL A 15 7.29 3.17 25.23
CA VAL A 15 8.71 2.87 25.50
C VAL A 15 9.52 4.11 25.91
N ALA A 16 9.04 5.32 25.59
CA ALA A 16 9.76 6.55 25.88
C ALA A 16 9.44 7.16 27.25
N CYS A 17 8.19 7.05 27.72
CA CYS A 17 7.73 7.68 28.96
C CYS A 17 7.10 6.70 29.96
N ASN A 18 7.08 5.40 29.63
CA ASN A 18 6.56 4.30 30.43
C ASN A 18 5.07 4.38 30.82
N LYS A 19 4.32 5.36 30.30
CA LYS A 19 2.87 5.43 30.48
C LYS A 19 2.19 4.19 29.92
N LEU A 20 1.27 3.64 30.70
CA LEU A 20 0.41 2.54 30.30
C LEU A 20 -0.65 3.03 29.31
N GLU A 21 -1.10 2.14 28.42
CA GLU A 21 -2.19 2.46 27.48
C GLU A 21 -3.48 2.90 28.22
N VAL A 22 -3.74 2.34 29.41
CA VAL A 22 -4.89 2.69 30.26
C VAL A 22 -4.81 4.08 30.89
N GLU A 23 -3.62 4.69 30.92
CA GLU A 23 -3.40 6.05 31.45
C GLU A 23 -3.57 7.12 30.37
N LEU A 24 -3.83 6.72 29.12
CA LEU A 24 -4.06 7.65 28.02
C LEU A 24 -5.49 8.21 28.04
N PRO A 25 -5.70 9.44 27.52
CA PRO A 25 -7.03 10.01 27.39
C PRO A 25 -7.99 9.06 26.65
N THR A 26 -9.27 9.08 27.04
CA THR A 26 -10.31 8.25 26.42
C THR A 26 -10.31 8.38 24.88
N GLY A 27 -10.06 7.28 24.18
CA GLY A 27 -9.97 7.23 22.71
C GLY A 27 -8.54 7.38 22.14
N ALA A 28 -7.54 7.65 22.96
CA ALA A 28 -6.13 7.65 22.56
C ALA A 28 -5.48 6.27 22.87
N GLY A 29 -4.97 5.60 21.84
CA GLY A 29 -4.23 4.34 21.97
C GLY A 29 -2.74 4.50 21.71
N LEU A 30 -1.96 3.49 22.11
CA LEU A 30 -0.53 3.45 21.82
C LEU A 30 -0.27 3.13 20.34
N LYS A 31 0.51 4.00 19.68
CA LYS A 31 0.91 3.86 18.29
C LYS A 31 2.20 3.05 18.16
N ARG A 32 2.26 2.09 17.24
CA ARG A 32 3.48 1.33 16.95
C ARG A 32 4.46 2.17 16.13
N CYS A 33 5.76 1.91 16.28
CA CYS A 33 6.76 2.42 15.36
C CYS A 33 6.42 2.01 13.91
N GLY A 34 6.29 2.98 12.99
CA GLY A 34 5.95 2.71 11.60
C GLY A 34 6.95 1.80 10.86
N ARG A 35 8.22 1.80 11.29
CA ARG A 35 9.31 1.03 10.65
C ARG A 35 9.40 -0.41 11.14
N CYS A 36 9.58 -0.61 12.45
CA CYS A 36 9.80 -1.94 13.01
C CYS A 36 8.55 -2.60 13.58
N GLN A 37 7.53 -1.80 13.92
CA GLN A 37 6.31 -2.21 14.63
C GLN A 37 6.51 -2.91 16.00
N LYS A 38 7.74 -2.99 16.51
CA LYS A 38 8.09 -3.70 17.75
C LYS A 38 7.86 -2.88 19.02
N VAL A 39 7.92 -1.55 18.93
CA VAL A 39 7.79 -0.64 20.08
C VAL A 39 6.60 0.29 19.91
N THR A 40 6.05 0.76 21.03
CA THR A 40 4.86 1.61 21.11
C THR A 40 5.15 2.97 21.73
N TYR A 41 4.44 4.00 21.27
CA TYR A 41 4.54 5.38 21.73
C TYR A 41 3.15 5.97 21.94
N CYS A 42 2.99 6.80 22.98
CA CYS A 42 1.75 7.56 23.18
C CYS A 42 1.65 8.78 22.25
N SER A 43 2.78 9.27 21.73
CA SER A 43 2.81 10.49 20.90
C SER A 43 4.02 10.55 19.98
N LYS A 44 3.99 11.49 19.01
CA LYS A 44 5.09 11.72 18.07
C LYS A 44 6.33 12.28 18.77
N GLU A 45 6.12 13.08 19.81
CA GLU A 45 7.16 13.66 20.67
C GLU A 45 7.92 12.55 21.38
N CYS A 46 7.20 11.58 21.97
CA CYS A 46 7.81 10.39 22.59
C CYS A 46 8.61 9.54 21.59
N GLN A 47 8.07 9.35 20.37
CA GLN A 47 8.80 8.65 19.31
C GLN A 47 10.10 9.37 18.92
N THR A 48 10.03 10.69 18.77
CA THR A 48 11.17 11.51 18.34
C THR A 48 12.24 11.59 19.42
N GLY A 49 11.82 11.74 20.69
CA GLY A 49 12.73 11.75 21.83
C GLY A 49 13.47 10.42 22.03
N HIS A 50 12.81 9.29 21.80
CA HIS A 50 13.43 7.96 21.92
C HIS A 50 14.26 7.55 20.69
N TRP A 51 14.13 8.28 19.56
CA TRP A 51 14.79 7.91 18.29
C TRP A 51 16.30 7.67 18.37
N PRO A 52 17.12 8.49 19.09
CA PRO A 52 18.56 8.27 19.19
C PRO A 52 18.95 6.89 19.75
N GLN A 53 18.14 6.35 20.66
CA GLN A 53 18.33 5.03 21.28
C GLN A 53 17.73 3.91 20.41
N HIS A 54 16.58 4.18 19.80
CA HIS A 54 15.86 3.20 18.99
C HIS A 54 16.52 2.89 17.64
N LYS A 55 17.10 3.90 16.96
CA LYS A 55 17.48 3.84 15.54
C LYS A 55 18.44 2.70 15.19
N ALA A 56 19.34 2.32 16.11
CA ALA A 56 20.34 1.28 15.87
C ALA A 56 19.72 -0.13 15.75
N GLY A 57 18.65 -0.39 16.52
CA GLY A 57 17.93 -1.67 16.51
C GLY A 57 16.65 -1.68 15.68
N CYS A 58 16.23 -0.51 15.16
CA CYS A 58 15.01 -0.38 14.39
C CYS A 58 15.15 -1.01 13.00
N ARG A 59 14.74 -2.26 12.88
CA ARG A 59 14.69 -3.01 11.61
C ARG A 59 13.26 -3.42 11.29
N ARG A 60 12.94 -3.42 9.99
CA ARG A 60 11.67 -3.95 9.50
C ARG A 60 11.54 -5.43 9.89
N PRO A 61 10.32 -5.90 10.22
CA PRO A 61 10.07 -7.33 10.35
C PRO A 61 10.52 -8.05 9.07
N THR A 62 11.26 -9.15 9.23
CA THR A 62 11.57 -10.08 8.13
C THR A 62 10.36 -10.93 7.75
N THR A 63 9.39 -11.06 8.66
CA THR A 63 8.07 -11.59 8.35
C THR A 63 7.30 -10.57 7.52
N PRO A 64 6.78 -10.93 6.33
CA PRO A 64 5.88 -10.06 5.60
C PRO A 64 4.73 -9.65 6.51
N LEU A 65 4.49 -8.35 6.65
CA LEU A 65 3.26 -7.89 7.27
C LEU A 65 2.08 -8.46 6.48
N PRO A 66 0.97 -8.83 7.14
CA PRO A 66 -0.23 -9.20 6.41
C PRO A 66 -0.59 -8.06 5.44
N PRO A 67 -1.12 -8.38 4.25
CA PRO A 67 -1.53 -7.36 3.28
C PRO A 67 -2.53 -6.40 3.95
N PRO A 68 -2.45 -5.08 3.66
CA PRO A 68 -3.37 -4.08 4.21
C PRO A 68 -4.85 -4.45 4.05
N HIS A 69 -5.19 -5.04 2.90
CA HIS A 69 -6.55 -5.48 2.57
C HIS A 69 -6.55 -6.96 2.16
N PRO A 70 -6.60 -7.90 3.13
CA PRO A 70 -6.54 -9.32 2.83
C PRO A 70 -7.65 -9.82 1.90
N SER A 71 -8.85 -9.24 1.97
CA SER A 71 -9.98 -9.58 1.08
C SER A 71 -9.74 -9.23 -0.38
N LEU A 72 -8.81 -8.30 -0.66
CA LEU A 72 -8.48 -7.82 -2.00
C LEU A 72 -7.16 -8.43 -2.53
N LEU A 73 -6.56 -9.38 -1.81
CA LEU A 73 -5.30 -10.02 -2.24
C LEU A 73 -5.45 -10.77 -3.58
N HIS A 74 -6.64 -11.30 -3.86
CA HIS A 74 -6.93 -12.05 -5.08
C HIS A 74 -7.63 -11.21 -6.15
N TYR A 75 -7.63 -9.89 -6.01
CA TYR A 75 -8.41 -8.99 -6.87
C TYR A 75 -8.10 -9.16 -8.35
N PHE A 76 -6.84 -9.17 -8.77
CA PHE A 76 -6.52 -9.39 -10.19
C PHE A 76 -6.72 -10.85 -10.64
N ARG A 77 -6.66 -11.82 -9.71
CA ARG A 77 -6.79 -13.25 -10.02
C ARG A 77 -8.21 -13.68 -10.37
N GLN A 78 -9.21 -12.87 -10.06
CA GLN A 78 -10.60 -13.21 -10.33
C GLN A 78 -10.92 -13.26 -11.84
N PHE A 79 -10.13 -12.58 -12.67
CA PHE A 79 -10.30 -12.53 -14.13
C PHE A 79 -9.54 -13.65 -14.85
N LYS A 80 -9.80 -14.91 -14.45
CA LYS A 80 -9.03 -16.08 -14.89
C LYS A 80 -8.88 -16.24 -16.41
N THR A 81 -9.83 -15.74 -17.19
CA THR A 81 -9.86 -15.87 -18.65
C THR A 81 -9.95 -14.52 -19.38
N ASN A 82 -9.89 -13.40 -18.65
CA ASN A 82 -10.02 -12.07 -19.25
C ASN A 82 -8.75 -11.26 -18.97
N GLU A 83 -7.77 -11.48 -19.85
CA GLU A 83 -6.46 -10.83 -19.77
C GLU A 83 -6.59 -9.31 -19.93
N SER A 84 -7.35 -8.85 -20.93
CA SER A 84 -7.63 -7.42 -21.15
C SER A 84 -8.15 -6.76 -19.89
N LYS A 85 -9.17 -7.35 -19.23
CA LYS A 85 -9.73 -6.77 -18.01
C LYS A 85 -8.73 -6.68 -16.87
N THR A 86 -7.79 -7.62 -16.80
CA THR A 86 -6.71 -7.58 -15.82
C THR A 86 -5.77 -6.41 -16.10
N TYR A 87 -5.43 -6.18 -17.37
CA TYR A 87 -4.58 -5.06 -17.78
C TYR A 87 -5.25 -3.72 -17.49
N GLU A 88 -6.51 -3.54 -17.86
CA GLU A 88 -7.32 -2.34 -17.56
C GLU A 88 -7.22 -1.97 -16.08
N MET A 89 -7.50 -2.95 -15.20
CA MET A 89 -7.49 -2.71 -13.76
C MET A 89 -6.10 -2.44 -13.22
N LEU A 90 -5.05 -3.09 -13.73
CA LEU A 90 -3.66 -2.80 -13.33
C LEU A 90 -3.28 -1.37 -13.70
N ILE A 91 -3.64 -0.94 -14.91
CA ILE A 91 -3.33 0.41 -15.43
C ILE A 91 -4.06 1.48 -14.61
N ASP A 92 -5.36 1.33 -14.37
CA ASP A 92 -6.11 2.33 -13.59
C ASP A 92 -5.73 2.33 -12.11
N THR A 93 -5.37 1.17 -11.55
CA THR A 93 -4.79 1.09 -10.19
C THR A 93 -3.52 1.93 -10.12
N PHE A 94 -2.65 1.83 -11.12
CA PHE A 94 -1.43 2.61 -11.20
C PHE A 94 -1.71 4.11 -11.39
N ARG A 95 -2.59 4.48 -12.32
CA ARG A 95 -2.93 5.89 -12.60
C ARG A 95 -3.52 6.59 -11.37
N LEU A 96 -4.48 5.95 -10.69
CA LEU A 96 -5.04 6.47 -9.44
C LEU A 96 -4.00 6.58 -8.33
N ARG A 97 -3.06 5.63 -8.27
CA ARG A 97 -1.99 5.68 -7.29
C ARG A 97 -1.08 6.89 -7.52
N CYS A 98 -0.66 7.13 -8.76
CA CYS A 98 0.15 8.30 -9.10
C CYS A 98 -0.60 9.61 -8.81
N ASP A 99 -1.91 9.65 -9.06
CA ASP A 99 -2.77 10.80 -8.76
C ASP A 99 -2.84 11.10 -7.27
N ASP A 100 -3.09 10.09 -6.45
CA ASP A 100 -3.10 10.23 -5.00
C ASP A 100 -1.71 10.64 -4.45
N ASP A 101 -0.63 10.05 -4.98
CA ASP A 101 0.75 10.41 -4.58
C ASP A 101 1.12 11.84 -4.98
N TYR A 102 0.60 12.36 -6.10
CA TYR A 102 0.77 13.75 -6.54
C TYR A 102 -0.09 14.72 -5.71
N ALA A 103 -1.38 14.43 -5.55
CA ALA A 103 -2.33 15.33 -4.90
C ALA A 103 -2.11 15.45 -3.39
N TYR A 104 -1.58 14.40 -2.75
CA TYR A 104 -1.47 14.32 -1.29
C TYR A 104 -0.08 13.92 -0.77
N GLY A 105 0.84 13.53 -1.66
CA GLY A 105 2.20 13.14 -1.31
C GLY A 105 3.25 14.22 -1.58
N CYS A 106 4.49 13.93 -1.19
CA CYS A 106 5.67 14.78 -1.44
C CYS A 106 6.53 14.24 -2.61
N HIS A 107 5.97 13.38 -3.48
CA HIS A 107 6.75 12.65 -4.49
C HIS A 107 6.02 12.59 -5.84
N ASN A 108 6.62 13.20 -6.85
CA ASN A 108 6.12 13.18 -8.21
C ASN A 108 6.77 12.01 -8.96
N HIS A 109 5.97 11.05 -9.42
CA HIS A 109 6.43 9.87 -10.15
C HIS A 109 5.38 9.38 -11.15
N GLY A 110 5.77 8.45 -12.02
CA GLY A 110 4.89 7.88 -13.02
C GLY A 110 4.34 8.99 -13.93
N ILE A 111 3.02 9.14 -13.96
CA ILE A 111 2.34 10.07 -14.87
C ILE A 111 2.60 11.56 -14.53
N TYR A 112 3.09 11.84 -13.32
CA TYR A 112 3.45 13.18 -12.85
C TYR A 112 4.97 13.40 -12.73
N GLY A 113 5.78 12.41 -13.13
CA GLY A 113 7.25 12.52 -13.16
C GLY A 113 7.75 13.31 -14.38
N ASN A 114 9.04 13.67 -14.36
CA ASN A 114 9.70 14.29 -15.52
C ASN A 114 10.17 13.25 -16.56
N ASP A 115 10.33 12.00 -16.15
CA ASP A 115 10.77 10.88 -16.96
C ASP A 115 9.59 10.05 -17.50
N PRO A 116 9.78 9.24 -18.56
CA PRO A 116 8.72 8.39 -19.07
C PRO A 116 8.11 7.50 -17.97
N PRO A 117 6.78 7.29 -17.93
CA PRO A 117 6.12 6.57 -16.84
C PRO A 117 6.36 5.05 -16.84
N VAL A 118 6.88 4.49 -17.95
CA VAL A 118 7.04 3.04 -18.17
C VAL A 118 7.91 2.35 -17.11
N PRO A 119 9.10 2.85 -16.72
CA PRO A 119 9.92 2.20 -15.70
C PRO A 119 9.20 2.14 -14.34
N VAL A 120 8.42 3.17 -14.00
CA VAL A 120 7.63 3.20 -12.76
C VAL A 120 6.46 2.22 -12.84
N PHE A 121 5.80 2.12 -14.00
CA PHE A 121 4.75 1.11 -14.22
C PHE A 121 5.30 -0.32 -14.14
N ARG A 122 6.49 -0.58 -14.70
CA ARG A 122 7.20 -1.87 -14.56
C ARG A 122 7.49 -2.22 -13.10
N ASP A 123 7.95 -1.24 -12.31
CA ASP A 123 8.15 -1.44 -10.87
C ASP A 123 6.83 -1.80 -10.17
N PHE A 124 5.73 -1.13 -10.51
CA PHE A 124 4.40 -1.47 -10.01
C PHE A 124 3.98 -2.92 -10.34
N LEU A 125 4.17 -3.37 -11.59
CA LEU A 125 3.88 -4.75 -11.99
C LEU A 125 4.77 -5.77 -11.26
N ALA A 126 6.07 -5.49 -11.13
CA ALA A 126 7.01 -6.32 -10.40
C ALA A 126 6.62 -6.46 -8.91
N ARG A 127 6.10 -5.38 -8.30
CA ARG A 127 5.56 -5.41 -6.94
C ARG A 127 4.28 -6.23 -6.85
N ALA A 128 3.35 -6.07 -7.79
CA ALA A 128 2.12 -6.86 -7.83
C ALA A 128 2.43 -8.36 -7.94
N LYS A 129 3.47 -8.72 -8.73
CA LYS A 129 4.01 -10.07 -8.82
C LYS A 129 4.59 -10.56 -7.50
N ALA A 130 5.45 -9.76 -6.86
CA ALA A 130 6.08 -10.09 -5.59
C ALA A 130 5.07 -10.22 -4.44
N ALA A 131 3.98 -9.42 -4.47
CA ALA A 131 2.85 -9.52 -3.55
C ALA A 131 1.95 -10.73 -3.84
N GLY A 132 2.22 -11.49 -4.91
CA GLY A 132 1.41 -12.63 -5.32
C GLY A 132 -0.01 -12.21 -5.72
N MET A 133 -0.20 -11.02 -6.31
CA MET A 133 -1.53 -10.56 -6.70
C MET A 133 -1.88 -10.92 -8.15
N LEU A 134 -0.88 -11.18 -8.98
CA LEU A 134 -1.09 -11.46 -10.40
C LEU A 134 -1.72 -12.85 -10.65
N PRO A 135 -2.49 -13.01 -11.75
CA PRO A 135 -3.09 -14.28 -12.15
C PRO A 135 -2.06 -15.39 -12.45
N PRO A 136 -2.44 -16.68 -12.36
CA PRO A 136 -1.53 -17.79 -12.66
C PRO A 136 -1.03 -17.83 -14.12
N TRP A 137 -1.77 -17.26 -15.06
CA TRP A 137 -1.38 -17.16 -16.47
C TRP A 137 -0.40 -16.01 -16.74
N TRP A 138 -0.15 -15.14 -15.76
CA TRP A 138 0.75 -14.00 -15.93
C TRP A 138 2.19 -14.46 -16.19
N ASN A 139 2.77 -13.97 -17.27
CA ASN A 139 4.14 -14.27 -17.70
C ASN A 139 4.76 -13.03 -18.37
N GLU A 140 6.01 -13.15 -18.86
CA GLU A 140 6.73 -12.04 -19.49
C GLU A 140 6.06 -11.51 -20.77
N GLU A 141 5.40 -12.38 -21.55
CA GLU A 141 4.65 -11.96 -22.74
C GLU A 141 3.45 -11.10 -22.34
N LYS A 142 2.73 -11.52 -21.30
CA LYS A 142 1.54 -10.81 -20.78
C LYS A 142 1.90 -9.49 -20.11
N GLU A 143 3.07 -9.42 -19.49
CA GLU A 143 3.63 -8.17 -18.97
C GLU A 143 3.90 -7.17 -20.10
N LYS A 144 4.55 -7.60 -21.19
CA LYS A 144 4.79 -6.76 -22.38
C LYS A 144 3.49 -6.32 -23.06
N GLU A 145 2.50 -7.20 -23.11
CA GLU A 145 1.18 -6.88 -23.67
C GLU A 145 0.46 -5.81 -22.83
N CYS A 146 0.50 -5.94 -21.50
CA CYS A 146 -0.04 -4.95 -20.57
C CYS A 146 0.69 -3.59 -20.69
N GLU A 147 2.01 -3.59 -20.78
CA GLU A 147 2.79 -2.37 -21.02
C GLU A 147 2.46 -1.70 -22.35
N ARG A 148 2.27 -2.49 -23.40
CA ARG A 148 1.90 -1.97 -24.72
C ARG A 148 0.53 -1.29 -24.67
N MET A 149 -0.46 -1.95 -24.05
CA MET A 149 -1.77 -1.35 -23.79
C MET A 149 -1.63 -0.05 -23.00
N ALA A 150 -0.85 -0.06 -21.91
CA ALA A 150 -0.59 1.11 -21.08
C ALA A 150 -0.02 2.32 -21.85
N MET A 151 0.65 2.10 -22.99
CA MET A 151 1.33 3.15 -23.75
C MET A 151 0.60 3.61 -25.00
N GLU A 152 -0.20 2.72 -25.60
CA GLU A 152 -0.80 2.89 -26.92
C GLU A 152 -2.33 3.02 -26.87
N ASP A 153 -2.99 2.53 -25.83
CA ASP A 153 -4.45 2.56 -25.73
C ASP A 153 -4.96 4.00 -25.50
N ASP A 154 -6.15 4.32 -26.02
CA ASP A 154 -6.75 5.65 -25.88
C ASP A 154 -7.32 5.89 -24.47
N HIS A 155 -7.86 4.84 -23.84
CA HIS A 155 -8.51 4.93 -22.52
C HIS A 155 -7.57 4.54 -21.39
N PHE A 156 -6.79 3.46 -21.57
CA PHE A 156 -5.87 2.92 -20.57
C PHE A 156 -4.43 3.37 -20.83
N ASN A 157 -4.20 4.69 -20.81
CA ASN A 157 -2.90 5.26 -21.11
C ASN A 157 -2.22 5.85 -19.86
N ILE A 158 -1.02 5.35 -19.52
CA ILE A 158 -0.23 5.85 -18.39
C ILE A 158 0.47 7.19 -18.67
N LYS A 159 0.23 7.82 -19.84
CA LYS A 159 0.66 9.21 -20.08
C LYS A 159 -0.36 10.24 -19.57
N PHE A 160 -1.56 9.80 -19.21
CA PHE A 160 -2.66 10.68 -18.84
C PHE A 160 -3.25 10.28 -17.48
N ALA A 161 -3.62 11.27 -16.67
CA ALA A 161 -4.41 11.07 -15.46
C ALA A 161 -5.76 10.43 -15.79
N VAL A 162 -6.41 9.84 -14.78
CA VAL A 162 -7.77 9.30 -14.88
C VAL A 162 -8.62 9.94 -13.81
N GLU A 163 -9.82 10.40 -14.17
CA GLU A 163 -10.73 10.95 -13.18
C GLU A 163 -11.52 9.85 -12.49
N LYS A 164 -11.96 10.15 -11.27
CA LYS A 164 -12.81 9.25 -10.48
C LYS A 164 -14.10 8.89 -11.25
N SER A 165 -14.72 9.85 -11.91
CA SER A 165 -15.96 9.68 -12.68
C SER A 165 -15.76 8.71 -13.85
N ASP A 166 -14.65 8.82 -14.57
CA ASP A 166 -14.34 7.96 -15.72
C ASP A 166 -14.27 6.49 -15.29
N ILE A 167 -13.63 6.21 -14.15
CA ILE A 167 -13.57 4.87 -13.57
C ILE A 167 -14.95 4.39 -13.16
N GLN A 168 -15.75 5.23 -12.51
CA GLN A 168 -17.11 4.83 -12.10
C GLN A 168 -17.98 4.48 -13.32
N GLU A 169 -17.87 5.25 -14.40
CA GLU A 169 -18.59 5.03 -15.65
C GLU A 169 -18.12 3.75 -16.37
N HIS A 170 -16.81 3.59 -16.58
CA HIS A 170 -16.24 2.44 -17.29
C HIS A 170 -16.55 1.11 -16.60
N TYR A 171 -16.34 1.05 -15.28
CA TYR A 171 -16.55 -0.18 -14.51
C TYR A 171 -17.99 -0.35 -14.01
N LYS A 172 -18.85 0.66 -14.19
CA LYS A 172 -20.24 0.68 -13.74
C LYS A 172 -20.38 0.39 -12.24
N ASP A 173 -19.43 0.91 -11.45
CA ASP A 173 -19.36 0.70 -10.01
C ASP A 173 -18.84 1.97 -9.30
N ASN A 174 -19.71 2.54 -8.45
CA ASN A 174 -19.42 3.74 -7.68
C ASN A 174 -18.27 3.57 -6.69
N MET A 175 -18.04 2.34 -6.21
CA MET A 175 -16.96 2.02 -5.27
C MET A 175 -15.64 1.68 -5.96
N MET A 176 -15.65 1.51 -7.29
CA MET A 176 -14.46 1.09 -8.03
C MET A 176 -13.22 1.96 -7.80
N PRO A 177 -13.30 3.31 -7.81
CA PRO A 177 -12.12 4.13 -7.53
C PRO A 177 -11.55 3.93 -6.12
N MET A 178 -12.38 3.53 -5.15
CA MET A 178 -11.92 3.22 -3.79
C MET A 178 -11.32 1.81 -3.72
N THR A 179 -11.97 0.85 -4.37
CA THR A 179 -11.46 -0.52 -4.51
C THR A 179 -10.06 -0.54 -5.13
N LEU A 180 -9.85 0.18 -6.25
CA LEU A 180 -8.55 0.24 -6.91
C LEU A 180 -7.47 0.87 -6.02
N ARG A 181 -7.80 1.91 -5.24
CA ARG A 181 -6.87 2.49 -4.26
C ARG A 181 -6.45 1.47 -3.20
N MET A 182 -7.41 0.76 -2.62
CA MET A 182 -7.14 -0.30 -1.64
C MET A 182 -6.31 -1.44 -2.25
N VAL A 183 -6.55 -1.78 -3.52
CA VAL A 183 -5.74 -2.78 -4.25
C VAL A 183 -4.30 -2.29 -4.43
N ALA A 184 -4.08 -1.01 -4.75
CA ALA A 184 -2.73 -0.43 -4.85
C ALA A 184 -1.94 -0.57 -3.55
N GLU A 185 -2.58 -0.42 -2.39
CA GLU A 185 -1.92 -0.59 -1.09
C GLU A 185 -1.34 -1.99 -0.88
N ASN A 186 -2.08 -3.02 -1.32
CA ASN A 186 -1.59 -4.39 -1.31
C ASN A 186 -0.36 -4.55 -2.23
N VAL A 187 -0.34 -3.88 -3.38
CA VAL A 187 0.81 -3.91 -4.31
C VAL A 187 2.05 -3.30 -3.66
N TYR A 188 1.93 -2.13 -3.03
CA TYR A 188 3.09 -1.46 -2.42
C TYR A 188 3.47 -1.99 -1.04
N GLY A 189 2.64 -2.82 -0.39
CA GLY A 189 2.91 -3.39 0.93
C GLY A 189 2.88 -2.36 2.07
N GLY A 190 2.20 -1.23 1.86
CA GLY A 190 2.01 -0.17 2.83
C GLY A 190 0.53 0.18 2.94
N GLY A 191 -0.03 0.14 4.15
CA GLY A 191 -1.48 0.24 4.35
C GLY A 191 -2.03 1.64 4.64
N TYR A 192 -3.29 1.84 4.29
CA TYR A 192 -4.20 2.88 4.71
C TYR A 192 -5.28 2.38 5.65
N GLY A 193 -5.47 3.10 6.74
CA GLY A 193 -6.81 3.38 7.23
C GLY A 193 -7.04 4.86 6.97
N VAL A 194 -8.06 5.21 6.19
CA VAL A 194 -8.54 6.58 5.89
C VAL A 194 -7.46 7.72 5.91
N GLY A 195 -6.79 8.01 4.77
CA GLY A 195 -5.91 9.20 4.54
C GLY A 195 -4.38 9.05 4.27
N GLN A 196 -3.96 8.65 3.04
CA GLN A 196 -2.60 8.48 2.41
C GLN A 196 -1.25 8.48 3.20
N ARG A 197 -0.44 7.42 3.04
CA ARG A 197 0.75 7.01 3.84
C ARG A 197 1.84 7.09 2.81
N PRO A 198 2.98 7.64 3.20
CA PRO A 198 4.13 7.68 2.34
C PRO A 198 4.49 6.26 1.88
N MET A 199 5.06 6.19 0.68
CA MET A 199 5.72 4.99 0.17
C MET A 199 6.57 4.33 1.27
N PRO A 200 6.66 2.98 1.31
CA PRO A 200 7.40 2.30 2.37
C PRO A 200 8.82 2.90 2.51
N GLU A 201 9.25 3.28 3.72
CA GLU A 201 10.66 3.70 4.00
C GLU A 201 11.73 2.78 3.35
N GLY A 202 12.40 3.26 2.30
CA GLY A 202 13.32 2.46 1.46
C GLY A 202 12.79 2.15 0.05
N TYR A 203 11.60 2.63 -0.29
CA TYR A 203 11.13 2.75 -1.66
C TYR A 203 12.14 3.61 -2.44
N GLN A 204 12.84 2.98 -3.36
CA GLN A 204 13.56 3.65 -4.43
C GLN A 204 12.61 3.65 -5.61
N CYS A 205 12.02 4.81 -5.89
CA CYS A 205 11.29 5.00 -7.13
C CYS A 205 12.27 4.79 -8.30
N GLN A 206 11.82 4.11 -9.34
CA GLN A 206 12.56 4.00 -10.60
C GLN A 206 12.32 5.23 -11.51
N CYS A 207 11.93 6.37 -10.92
CA CYS A 207 11.91 7.66 -11.61
C CYS A 207 13.32 8.24 -11.70
#